data_AF-A0A819RDM0-F1
#
_entry.id   AF-A0A819RDM0-F1
#
_cell.length_a   1.000
_cell.length_b   1.000
_cell.length_c   1.000
_cell.angle_alpha   90.00
_cell.angle_beta   90.00
_cell.angle_gamma   90.00
#
_symmetry.space_group_name_H-M   'P 1'
#
loop_
_entity.id
_entity.type
_entity.pdbx_description
1 polymer ?
#
loop_
_entity_poly.entity_id
_entity_poly.type
_entity_poly.pdbx_seq_one_letter_code
_entity_poly.pdbx_strand_id
1 'polypeptide(L)'
;KIEIESFFDNEDFSETLTRAKFEELNMDLFRSTMKPVQKVLEDADLKKSGIAEVVLVGGSTRIPKVQQLVKEFFDGKEPSRDINPDEAVVLLDVNPLTLGIETVGGVMTKIIPRNTVIPTNEGTFQSVQRV
;
A
#
# COMPACT_ATOMS: atom_id res chain seq x y z
N LYS A 1 -3.95 -18.88 -22.58
CA LYS A 1 -5.15 -19.73 -22.76
C LYS A 1 -5.35 -20.48 -21.45
N ILE A 2 -6.55 -20.44 -20.90
CA ILE A 2 -6.94 -21.13 -19.66
C ILE A 2 -7.77 -22.30 -20.14
N GLU A 3 -7.28 -23.51 -19.90
CA GLU A 3 -7.94 -24.75 -20.27
C GLU A 3 -8.12 -25.58 -19.00
N ILE A 4 -9.34 -26.03 -18.74
CA ILE A 4 -9.70 -26.83 -17.58
C ILE A 4 -10.63 -27.94 -18.08
N GLU A 5 -10.17 -29.18 -17.99
CA GLU A 5 -10.97 -30.35 -18.36
C GLU A 5 -12.07 -30.60 -17.32
N SER A 6 -13.25 -31.01 -17.78
CA SER A 6 -14.41 -31.34 -16.91
C SER A 6 -14.69 -30.27 -15.84
N PHE A 7 -14.68 -29.00 -16.26
CA PHE A 7 -14.82 -27.86 -15.36
C PHE A 7 -16.18 -27.82 -14.66
N PHE A 8 -17.26 -28.07 -15.39
CA PHE A 8 -18.62 -28.12 -14.85
C PHE A 8 -19.50 -29.07 -15.68
N ASP A 9 -20.28 -29.93 -15.04
CA ASP A 9 -21.15 -30.93 -15.70
C ASP A 9 -20.46 -31.81 -16.78
N ASN A 10 -19.17 -32.13 -16.59
CA ASN A 10 -18.29 -32.80 -17.56
C ASN A 10 -18.05 -32.02 -18.87
N GLU A 11 -18.33 -30.71 -18.89
CA GLU A 11 -17.94 -29.82 -19.98
C GLU A 11 -16.55 -29.23 -19.72
N ASP A 12 -15.72 -29.20 -20.76
CA ASP A 12 -14.40 -28.58 -20.73
C ASP A 12 -14.52 -27.05 -20.83
N PHE A 13 -13.70 -26.34 -20.07
CA PHE A 13 -13.58 -24.88 -20.14
C PHE A 13 -12.30 -24.51 -20.89
N SER A 14 -12.42 -23.74 -21.97
CA SER A 14 -11.26 -23.23 -22.72
C SER A 14 -11.48 -21.77 -23.10
N GLU A 15 -10.79 -20.86 -22.43
CA GLU A 15 -10.88 -19.42 -22.66
C GLU A 15 -9.52 -18.77 -22.87
N THR A 16 -9.48 -17.63 -23.57
CA THR A 16 -8.24 -16.86 -23.74
C THR A 16 -8.28 -15.58 -22.93
N LEU A 17 -7.59 -15.58 -21.78
CA LEU A 17 -7.32 -14.36 -21.04
C LEU A 17 -6.14 -13.61 -21.67
N THR A 18 -6.43 -12.49 -22.32
CA THR A 18 -5.40 -11.59 -22.85
C THR A 18 -4.86 -10.67 -21.76
N ARG A 19 -3.64 -10.14 -21.94
CA ARG A 19 -3.09 -9.11 -21.04
C ARG A 19 -4.01 -7.90 -20.93
N ALA A 20 -4.53 -7.42 -22.07
CA ALA A 20 -5.44 -6.29 -22.10
C ALA A 20 -6.68 -6.55 -21.25
N LYS A 21 -7.28 -7.75 -21.35
CA LYS A 21 -8.46 -8.09 -20.54
C LYS A 21 -8.13 -8.22 -19.06
N PHE A 22 -6.98 -8.82 -18.71
CA PHE A 22 -6.51 -8.88 -17.33
C PHE A 22 -6.31 -7.47 -16.74
N GLU A 23 -5.70 -6.57 -17.49
CA GLU A 23 -5.49 -5.19 -17.05
C GLU A 23 -6.79 -4.42 -16.91
N GLU A 24 -7.72 -4.58 -17.86
CA GLU A 24 -9.07 -4.00 -17.81
C GLU A 24 -9.82 -4.43 -16.54
N LEU A 25 -9.85 -5.74 -16.24
CA LEU A 25 -10.53 -6.30 -15.07
C LEU A 25 -9.96 -5.79 -13.74
N ASN A 26 -8.67 -5.43 -13.70
CA ASN A 26 -7.97 -5.04 -12.47
C ASN A 26 -7.62 -3.54 -12.43
N MET A 27 -8.04 -2.75 -13.42
CA MET A 27 -7.60 -1.36 -13.56
C MET A 27 -7.90 -0.52 -12.32
N ASP A 28 -9.07 -0.73 -11.70
CA ASP A 28 -9.48 0.00 -10.51
C ASP A 28 -8.59 -0.34 -9.31
N LEU A 29 -8.25 -1.62 -9.13
CA LEU A 29 -7.33 -2.07 -8.11
C LEU A 29 -5.94 -1.48 -8.33
N PHE A 30 -5.44 -1.52 -9.57
CA PHE A 30 -4.13 -0.95 -9.90
C PHE A 30 -4.08 0.56 -9.63
N ARG A 31 -5.11 1.32 -10.00
CA ARG A 31 -5.19 2.76 -9.71
C ARG A 31 -5.31 3.04 -8.21
N SER A 32 -6.00 2.20 -7.47
CA SER A 32 -6.16 2.36 -6.02
C SER A 32 -4.83 2.32 -5.26
N THR A 33 -3.82 1.63 -5.79
CA THR A 33 -2.47 1.56 -5.20
C THR A 33 -1.76 2.91 -5.13
N MET A 34 -2.18 3.90 -5.93
CA MET A 34 -1.59 5.24 -5.90
C MET A 34 -2.07 6.09 -4.72
N LYS A 35 -3.24 5.78 -4.14
CA LYS A 35 -3.77 6.53 -2.99
C LYS A 35 -2.85 6.42 -1.77
N PRO A 36 -2.36 5.22 -1.37
CA PRO A 36 -1.34 5.09 -0.34
C PRO A 36 -0.06 5.86 -0.65
N VAL A 37 0.43 5.82 -1.89
CA VAL A 37 1.68 6.51 -2.29
C VAL A 37 1.53 8.02 -2.12
N GLN A 38 0.41 8.60 -2.57
CA GLN A 38 0.10 10.03 -2.36
C GLN A 38 0.07 10.39 -0.89
N LYS A 39 -0.63 9.58 -0.09
CA LYS A 39 -0.77 9.81 1.35
C LYS A 39 0.58 9.75 2.08
N VAL A 40 1.47 8.83 1.71
CA VAL A 40 2.80 8.73 2.31
C VAL A 40 3.66 9.94 1.94
N LEU A 41 3.57 10.45 0.70
CA LEU A 41 4.26 11.67 0.30
C LEU A 41 3.74 12.90 1.07
N GLU A 42 2.43 13.02 1.24
CA GLU A 42 1.79 14.07 2.04
C GLU A 42 2.21 13.98 3.52
N ASP A 43 2.16 12.79 4.10
CA ASP A 43 2.54 12.55 5.50
C ASP A 43 4.04 12.82 5.74
N ALA A 44 4.89 12.65 4.73
CA ALA A 44 6.32 12.92 4.80
C ALA A 44 6.68 14.38 4.42
N ASP A 45 5.71 15.21 4.03
CA ASP A 45 5.93 16.55 3.47
C ASP A 45 6.92 16.56 2.28
N LEU A 46 6.88 15.50 1.47
CA LEU A 46 7.77 15.32 0.32
C LEU A 46 7.03 15.50 -1.01
N LYS A 47 7.66 16.24 -1.91
CA LYS A 47 7.23 16.29 -3.32
C LYS A 47 7.78 15.07 -4.05
N LYS A 48 7.09 14.65 -5.12
CA LYS A 48 7.54 13.57 -6.01
C LYS A 48 8.99 13.73 -6.50
N SER A 49 9.38 14.97 -6.80
CA SER A 49 10.74 15.33 -7.22
C SER A 49 11.81 15.14 -6.13
N GLY A 50 11.41 15.09 -4.85
CA GLY A 50 12.29 14.82 -3.72
C GLY A 50 12.62 13.34 -3.54
N ILE A 51 11.97 12.44 -4.28
CA ILE A 51 12.24 11.00 -4.21
C ILE A 51 13.49 10.67 -5.03
N ALA A 52 14.55 10.22 -4.35
CA ALA A 52 15.83 9.88 -4.97
C ALA A 52 15.75 8.57 -5.78
N GLU A 53 15.04 7.57 -5.29
CA GLU A 53 14.94 6.25 -5.90
C GLU A 53 13.58 5.63 -5.58
N VAL A 54 13.04 4.85 -6.52
CA VAL A 54 11.81 4.08 -6.32
C VAL A 54 12.18 2.61 -6.40
N VAL A 55 11.97 1.87 -5.32
CA VAL A 55 12.26 0.43 -5.25
C VAL A 55 10.94 -0.33 -5.27
N LEU A 56 10.81 -1.29 -6.18
CA LEU A 56 9.63 -2.13 -6.29
C LEU A 56 9.86 -3.46 -5.58
N VAL A 57 9.04 -3.73 -4.56
CA VAL A 57 9.15 -4.94 -3.73
C VAL A 57 7.86 -5.75 -3.81
N GLY A 58 8.00 -7.08 -3.88
CA GLY A 58 6.89 -8.04 -3.91
C GLY A 58 6.50 -8.51 -5.32
N GLY A 59 5.95 -9.72 -5.42
CA GLY A 59 5.69 -10.40 -6.70
C GLY A 59 4.77 -9.65 -7.67
N SER A 60 3.74 -8.97 -7.15
CA SER A 60 2.78 -8.22 -7.98
C SER A 60 3.39 -7.00 -8.67
N THR A 61 4.55 -6.52 -8.23
CA THR A 61 5.28 -5.44 -8.92
C THR A 61 5.88 -5.86 -10.26
N ARG A 62 5.90 -7.17 -10.56
CA ARG A 62 6.28 -7.70 -11.88
C ARG A 62 5.22 -7.46 -12.95
N ILE A 63 4.00 -7.04 -12.57
CA ILE A 63 2.92 -6.72 -13.51
C ILE A 63 3.30 -5.46 -14.30
N PRO A 64 3.38 -5.51 -15.64
CA PRO A 64 3.80 -4.37 -16.46
C PRO A 64 2.97 -3.10 -16.22
N LYS A 65 1.66 -3.25 -16.04
CA LYS A 65 0.76 -2.12 -15.79
C LYS A 65 1.06 -1.41 -14.46
N VAL A 66 1.43 -2.15 -13.43
CA VAL A 66 1.80 -1.57 -12.13
C VAL A 66 3.10 -0.77 -12.26
N GLN A 67 4.11 -1.32 -12.93
CA GLN A 67 5.38 -0.61 -13.19
C GLN A 67 5.14 0.67 -14.00
N GLN A 68 4.27 0.60 -15.01
CA GLN A 68 3.89 1.76 -15.81
C GLN A 68 3.22 2.84 -14.95
N LEU A 69 2.23 2.47 -14.12
CA LEU A 69 1.53 3.43 -13.27
C LEU A 69 2.47 4.12 -12.28
N VAL A 70 3.40 3.37 -11.67
CA VAL A 70 4.42 3.93 -10.77
C VAL A 70 5.35 4.88 -11.51
N LYS A 71 5.82 4.49 -12.69
CA LYS A 71 6.67 5.35 -13.54
C LYS A 71 5.95 6.64 -13.95
N GLU A 72 4.70 6.54 -14.39
CA GLU A 72 3.85 7.69 -14.72
C GLU A 72 3.62 8.58 -13.49
N PHE A 73 3.43 7.97 -12.32
CA PHE A 73 3.22 8.72 -11.08
C PHE A 73 4.45 9.54 -10.67
N PHE A 74 5.66 9.02 -10.88
CA PHE A 74 6.93 9.70 -10.60
C PHE A 74 7.55 10.36 -11.85
N ASP A 75 6.71 10.90 -12.74
CA ASP A 75 7.12 11.73 -13.87
C ASP A 75 8.17 11.08 -14.79
N GLY A 76 8.05 9.77 -15.01
CA GLY A 76 8.92 9.00 -15.88
C GLY A 76 10.14 8.36 -15.20
N LYS A 77 10.32 8.55 -13.89
CA LYS A 77 11.42 7.96 -13.13
C LYS A 77 11.35 6.42 -13.17
N GLU A 78 12.43 5.79 -13.63
CA GLU A 78 12.54 4.34 -13.69
C GLU A 78 12.72 3.75 -12.27
N PRO A 79 11.94 2.73 -11.88
CA PRO A 79 12.17 2.01 -10.65
C PRO A 79 13.46 1.21 -10.70
N SER A 80 14.16 1.16 -9.57
CA SER A 80 15.35 0.35 -9.39
C SER A 80 15.02 -1.14 -9.45
N ARG A 81 15.86 -1.90 -10.15
CA ARG A 81 15.69 -3.34 -10.38
C ARG A 81 16.69 -4.20 -9.64
N ASP A 82 17.68 -3.57 -8.98
CA ASP A 82 18.88 -4.23 -8.50
C ASP A 82 18.80 -4.65 -7.02
N ILE A 83 17.59 -4.74 -6.47
CA ILE A 83 17.37 -5.15 -5.09
C ILE A 83 16.48 -6.38 -5.06
N ASN A 84 16.98 -7.47 -4.47
CA ASN A 84 16.19 -8.66 -4.20
C ASN A 84 15.00 -8.26 -3.29
N PRO A 85 13.73 -8.38 -3.73
CA PRO A 85 12.58 -7.96 -2.93
C PRO A 85 12.46 -8.71 -1.60
N ASP A 86 13.10 -9.87 -1.46
CA ASP A 86 13.14 -10.63 -0.21
C ASP A 86 14.19 -10.11 0.80
N GLU A 87 15.13 -9.25 0.35
CA GLU A 87 16.19 -8.65 1.17
C GLU A 87 15.96 -7.15 1.46
N ALA A 88 14.98 -6.53 0.77
CA ALA A 88 14.63 -5.12 0.92
C ALA A 88 13.78 -4.81 2.16
N VAL A 89 14.17 -5.34 3.33
CA VAL A 89 13.47 -5.03 4.60
C VAL A 89 14.07 -3.76 5.19
N VAL A 90 13.33 -2.65 5.08
CA VAL A 90 13.70 -1.36 5.68
C VAL A 90 13.58 -1.44 7.21
N LEU A 91 14.64 -1.03 7.90
CA LEU A 91 14.84 -1.23 9.36
C LEU A 91 14.37 -0.04 10.24
N LEU A 92 13.51 0.83 9.73
CA LEU A 92 12.90 1.93 10.47
C LEU A 92 11.38 1.71 10.52
N ASP A 93 10.89 1.29 11.68
CA ASP A 93 9.47 0.99 11.89
C ASP A 93 8.71 2.20 12.43
N VAL A 94 7.50 2.39 11.94
CA VAL A 94 6.61 3.49 12.33
C VAL A 94 5.21 2.95 12.57
N ASN A 95 4.49 3.54 13.51
CA ASN A 95 3.13 3.16 13.83
C ASN A 95 2.19 3.36 12.61
N PRO A 96 1.58 2.33 12.01
CA PRO A 96 0.84 2.47 10.75
C PRO A 96 -0.50 3.22 10.91
N LEU A 97 -1.07 3.28 12.12
CA LEU A 97 -2.37 3.87 12.39
C LEU A 97 -2.35 4.73 13.64
N THR A 98 -3.05 5.86 13.64
CA THR A 98 -3.19 6.68 14.84
C THR A 98 -3.89 5.89 15.95
N LEU A 99 -3.21 5.74 17.08
CA LEU A 99 -3.75 5.18 18.31
C LEU A 99 -4.34 6.30 19.16
N GLY A 100 -5.43 6.02 19.84
CA GLY A 100 -6.12 6.97 20.68
C GLY A 100 -7.18 6.30 21.54
N ILE A 101 -7.84 7.07 22.39
CA ILE A 101 -8.96 6.61 23.20
C ILE A 101 -10.23 7.36 22.82
N GLU A 102 -11.35 6.67 22.99
CA GLU A 102 -12.65 7.30 22.94
C GLU A 102 -12.87 8.10 24.22
N THR A 103 -13.24 9.37 24.06
CA THR A 103 -13.62 10.26 25.16
C THR A 103 -15.14 10.44 25.20
N VAL A 104 -15.64 10.96 26.32
CA VAL A 104 -17.08 11.22 26.50
C VAL A 104 -17.62 12.03 25.32
N GLY A 105 -18.72 11.57 24.72
CA GLY A 105 -19.30 12.16 23.52
C GLY A 105 -18.87 11.47 22.21
N GLY A 106 -18.20 10.32 22.28
CA GLY A 106 -17.84 9.50 21.11
C GLY A 106 -16.70 10.08 20.29
N VAL A 107 -15.92 11.00 20.88
CA VAL A 107 -14.82 11.69 20.19
C VAL A 107 -13.52 10.93 20.42
N MET A 108 -12.84 10.56 19.32
CA MET A 108 -11.52 9.92 19.36
C MET A 108 -10.42 10.95 19.66
N THR A 109 -9.84 10.88 20.86
CA THR A 109 -8.65 11.65 21.21
C THR A 109 -7.41 10.88 20.80
N LYS A 110 -6.62 11.48 19.90
CA LYS A 110 -5.38 10.89 19.38
C LYS A 110 -4.30 10.92 20.47
N ILE A 111 -3.67 9.77 20.73
CA ILE A 111 -2.55 9.63 21.68
C ILE A 111 -1.25 9.45 20.91
N ILE A 112 -1.15 8.41 20.07
CA ILE A 112 0.04 8.16 19.23
C ILE A 112 -0.38 8.33 17.77
N PRO A 113 0.04 9.40 17.08
CA PRO A 113 -0.26 9.57 15.65
C PRO A 113 0.26 8.41 14.78
N ARG A 114 -0.34 8.23 13.60
CA ARG A 114 0.29 7.41 12.56
C ARG A 114 1.64 7.99 12.17
N ASN A 115 2.54 7.14 11.69
CA ASN A 115 3.92 7.44 11.30
C ASN A 115 4.85 7.89 12.46
N THR A 116 4.46 7.69 13.72
CA THR A 116 5.37 7.87 14.87
C THR A 116 6.41 6.74 14.88
N VAL A 117 7.70 7.09 14.99
CA VAL A 117 8.82 6.14 15.07
C VAL A 117 8.68 5.21 16.28
N ILE A 118 8.85 3.90 16.07
CA ILE A 118 8.81 2.88 17.12
C ILE A 118 10.26 2.55 17.53
N PRO A 119 10.56 2.36 18.84
CA PRO A 119 9.63 2.38 19.99
C PRO A 119 9.22 3.80 20.42
N THR A 120 7.96 3.97 20.86
CA THR A 120 7.41 5.24 21.36
C THR A 120 6.51 5.02 22.59
N ASN A 121 6.49 6.00 23.50
CA ASN A 121 5.76 5.95 24.77
C ASN A 121 4.93 7.25 24.90
N GLU A 122 3.67 7.17 25.28
CA GLU A 122 2.81 8.33 25.60
C GLU A 122 2.19 8.15 27.00
N GLY A 123 2.06 9.25 27.75
CA GLY A 123 2.00 9.28 29.22
C GLY A 123 0.63 9.10 29.90
N THR A 124 0.69 8.96 31.23
CA THR A 124 -0.31 8.46 32.20
C THR A 124 -1.65 9.22 32.28
N PHE A 125 -2.77 8.49 32.33
CA PHE A 125 -4.12 9.01 32.63
C PHE A 125 -4.39 9.07 34.15
N GLN A 126 -4.94 10.18 34.65
CA GLN A 126 -5.51 10.27 36.01
C GLN A 126 -7.05 10.34 35.93
N SER A 127 -7.74 9.47 36.67
CA SER A 127 -9.20 9.53 36.82
C SER A 127 -9.59 10.66 37.79
N VAL A 128 -10.42 11.61 37.34
CA VAL A 128 -11.10 12.56 38.23
C VAL A 128 -12.53 12.08 38.42
N GLN A 129 -12.78 11.31 39.48
CA GLN A 129 -14.15 11.03 39.94
C GLN A 129 -14.68 12.32 40.59
N ARG A 130 -15.62 13.01 39.92
CA ARG A 130 -16.46 14.01 40.60
C ARG A 130 -17.56 13.27 41.36
N VAL A 131 -17.54 13.42 42.68
CA VAL A 131 -18.62 13.08 43.62
C VAL A 131 -19.82 13.99 43.38
#